data_AF-A0A498AUM9-F1
#
_entry.id   AF-A0A498AUM9-F1
#
_cell.length_a   1.000
_cell.length_b   1.000
_cell.length_c   1.000
_cell.angle_alpha   90.00
_cell.angle_beta   90.00
_cell.angle_gamma   90.00
#
_symmetry.space_group_name_H-M   'P 1'
#
loop_
_entity.id
_entity.type
_entity.pdbx_description
1 polymer ?
#
loop_
_entity_poly.entity_id
_entity_poly.type
_entity_poly.pdbx_seq_one_letter_code
_entity_poly.pdbx_strand_id
1 'polypeptide(L)'
;MSDTTTSGARPAGAPSRDGRSRGRAEGPPFRRPRWPRAYAFALVTGALFLLSWIAQFVFQATVASDEASQHGRSFAWADFLPQFLAATFENWQSEFLQLIWQAAGLALFYHWGSSQSRESDERIEAKLDALLRERDLDPENP
;
A
#
# COMPACT_ATOMS: atom_id res chain seq x y z
N MET A 1 19.87 68.97 60.03
CA MET A 1 19.45 70.16 59.26
C MET A 1 19.58 69.82 57.79
N SER A 2 18.59 70.23 56.99
CA SER A 2 18.41 70.06 55.53
C SER A 2 17.44 68.95 55.10
N ASP A 3 16.25 69.42 54.71
CA ASP A 3 15.20 68.78 53.91
C ASP A 3 15.71 68.31 52.53
N THR A 4 15.04 67.34 51.91
CA THR A 4 14.20 67.56 50.70
C THR A 4 13.58 66.26 50.17
N THR A 5 12.26 66.31 49.99
CA THR A 5 11.45 65.46 49.11
C THR A 5 11.92 65.53 47.65
N THR A 6 11.90 64.43 46.89
CA THR A 6 11.34 64.41 45.52
C THR A 6 11.19 62.99 44.96
N SER A 7 9.94 62.75 44.55
CA SER A 7 9.40 61.73 43.65
C SER A 7 10.27 61.41 42.42
N GLY A 8 10.35 60.15 42.01
CA GLY A 8 10.90 59.82 40.71
C GLY A 8 10.95 58.33 40.37
N ALA A 9 10.13 57.95 39.38
CA ALA A 9 10.36 56.88 38.40
C ALA A 9 10.17 55.40 38.82
N ARG A 10 9.04 54.83 38.38
CA ARG A 10 9.02 53.52 37.71
C ARG A 10 9.70 53.70 36.35
N PRO A 11 10.56 52.78 35.89
CA PRO A 11 10.10 51.58 35.17
C PRO A 11 10.98 50.36 35.53
N ALA A 12 10.82 49.12 35.12
CA ALA A 12 10.27 48.51 33.92
C ALA A 12 10.06 47.01 34.20
N GLY A 13 9.21 46.36 33.40
CA GLY A 13 9.50 44.99 32.98
C GLY A 13 9.17 43.85 33.94
N ALA A 14 7.88 43.57 34.09
CA ALA A 14 7.45 42.18 34.14
C ALA A 14 6.18 42.06 33.27
N PRO A 15 6.30 41.65 31.99
CA PRO A 15 5.14 41.11 31.32
C PRO A 15 4.92 39.72 31.92
N SER A 16 3.92 39.61 32.79
CA SER A 16 3.23 38.35 33.05
C SER A 16 2.93 37.76 31.68
N ARG A 17 3.59 36.65 31.35
CA ARG A 17 3.22 35.83 30.20
C ARG A 17 1.86 35.23 30.51
N ASP A 18 0.81 36.01 30.27
CA ASP A 18 -0.51 35.47 30.03
C ASP A 18 -0.37 34.58 28.81
N GLY A 19 -0.27 33.29 29.11
CA GLY A 19 -0.33 32.21 28.17
C GLY A 19 -1.65 32.31 27.44
N ARG A 20 -1.64 33.07 26.36
CA ARG A 20 -2.69 33.07 25.35
C ARG A 20 -2.67 31.66 24.78
N SER A 21 -3.46 30.78 25.39
CA SER A 21 -3.86 29.48 24.86
C SER A 21 -4.56 29.76 23.54
N ARG A 22 -3.74 29.91 22.49
CA ARG A 22 -4.17 29.84 21.11
C ARG A 22 -4.85 28.49 20.99
N GLY A 23 -6.18 28.53 20.95
CA GLY A 23 -7.02 27.40 20.61
C GLY A 23 -6.44 26.81 19.32
N ARG A 24 -5.75 25.68 19.48
CA ARG A 24 -5.32 24.86 18.35
C ARG A 24 -6.63 24.48 17.69
N ALA A 25 -6.89 25.03 16.51
CA ALA A 25 -8.04 24.64 15.71
C ALA A 25 -7.94 23.12 15.53
N GLU A 26 -8.79 22.39 16.27
CA GLU A 26 -8.96 20.96 16.07
C GLU A 26 -9.48 20.79 14.65
N GLY A 27 -8.60 20.32 13.76
CA GLY A 27 -9.01 19.92 12.42
C GLY A 27 -10.13 18.89 12.53
N PRO A 28 -11.06 18.83 11.55
CA PRO A 28 -12.24 17.98 11.65
C PRO A 28 -11.80 16.54 11.96
N PRO A 29 -12.48 15.83 12.89
CA PRO A 29 -12.10 14.47 13.22
C PRO A 29 -12.23 13.65 11.95
N PHE A 30 -11.12 13.04 11.51
CA PHE A 30 -11.14 12.03 10.46
C PHE A 30 -12.18 10.98 10.84
N ARG A 31 -13.40 11.08 10.31
CA ARG A 31 -14.47 10.13 10.60
C ARG A 31 -14.05 8.83 9.95
N ARG A 32 -13.63 7.86 10.78
CA ARG A 32 -13.28 6.52 10.29
C ARG A 32 -14.45 6.01 9.45
N PRO A 33 -14.21 5.59 8.19
CA PRO A 33 -15.28 5.08 7.36
C PRO A 33 -15.94 3.89 8.06
N ARG A 34 -17.27 3.78 7.92
CA ARG A 34 -18.02 2.64 8.49
C ARG A 34 -17.41 1.34 7.97
N TRP A 35 -17.25 0.34 8.85
CA TRP A 35 -16.64 -0.97 8.56
C TRP A 35 -16.94 -1.54 7.16
N PRO A 36 -18.20 -1.60 6.67
CA PRO A 36 -18.46 -2.14 5.33
C PRO A 36 -17.90 -1.30 4.17
N ARG A 37 -17.68 0.01 4.34
CA ARG A 37 -16.99 0.83 3.33
C ARG A 37 -15.48 0.68 3.39
N ALA A 38 -14.93 0.44 4.58
CA ALA A 38 -13.50 0.18 4.75
C ALA A 38 -13.08 -1.16 4.10
N TYR A 39 -13.99 -2.15 4.11
CA TYR A 39 -13.74 -3.48 3.53
C TYR A 39 -14.59 -3.75 2.28
N ALA A 40 -15.17 -2.72 1.66
CA ALA A 40 -16.08 -2.89 0.52
C ALA A 40 -15.43 -3.68 -0.62
N PHE A 41 -14.16 -3.40 -0.93
CA PHE A 41 -13.40 -4.13 -1.94
C PHE A 41 -13.30 -5.63 -1.60
N ALA A 42 -12.89 -5.97 -0.37
CA ALA A 42 -12.78 -7.36 0.05
C ALA A 42 -14.13 -8.09 0.04
N LEU A 43 -15.21 -7.40 0.44
CA LEU A 43 -16.56 -7.97 0.45
C LEU A 43 -17.09 -8.22 -0.97
N VAL A 44 -16.94 -7.26 -1.88
CA VAL A 44 -17.39 -7.40 -3.28
C VAL A 44 -16.58 -8.48 -3.99
N THR A 45 -15.25 -8.43 -3.87
CA THR A 45 -14.36 -9.45 -4.47
C THR A 45 -14.62 -10.82 -3.87
N GLY A 46 -14.81 -10.92 -2.54
CA GLY A 46 -15.17 -12.16 -1.88
C GLY A 46 -16.52 -12.72 -2.35
N ALA A 47 -17.53 -11.86 -2.55
CA ALA A 47 -18.83 -12.27 -3.07
C ALA A 47 -18.72 -12.79 -4.51
N LEU A 48 -18.00 -12.08 -5.39
CA LEU A 48 -17.76 -12.52 -6.77
C LEU A 48 -16.97 -13.84 -6.81
N PHE A 49 -15.96 -13.97 -5.96
CA PHE A 49 -15.18 -15.21 -5.81
C PHE A 49 -16.05 -16.39 -5.38
N LEU A 50 -16.90 -16.21 -4.35
CA LEU A 50 -17.79 -17.27 -3.90
C LEU A 50 -18.81 -17.64 -4.98
N LEU A 51 -19.36 -16.66 -5.69
CA LEU A 51 -20.26 -16.91 -6.80
C LEU A 51 -19.57 -17.73 -7.90
N SER A 52 -18.36 -17.36 -8.32
CA SER A 52 -17.62 -18.11 -9.33
C SER A 52 -17.24 -19.51 -8.86
N TRP A 53 -16.86 -19.66 -7.60
CA TRP A 53 -16.49 -20.95 -7.02
C TRP A 53 -17.68 -21.90 -6.90
N ILE A 54 -18.86 -21.39 -6.52
CA ILE A 54 -20.11 -22.14 -6.54
C ILE A 54 -20.48 -22.53 -7.97
N ALA A 55 -20.36 -21.62 -8.93
CA ALA A 55 -20.63 -21.93 -10.33
C ALA A 55 -19.71 -23.06 -10.82
N GLN A 56 -18.41 -22.99 -10.55
CA GLN A 56 -17.45 -24.03 -10.87
C GLN A 56 -17.84 -25.38 -10.23
N PHE A 57 -18.20 -25.38 -8.95
CA PHE A 57 -18.64 -26.57 -8.24
C PHE A 57 -19.86 -27.21 -8.92
N VAL A 58 -20.88 -26.41 -9.25
CA VAL A 58 -22.09 -26.90 -9.93
C VAL A 58 -21.76 -27.48 -11.29
N PHE A 59 -20.96 -26.79 -12.11
CA PHE A 59 -20.58 -27.28 -13.43
C PHE A 59 -19.81 -28.60 -13.36
N GLN A 60 -18.84 -28.73 -12.45
CA GLN A 60 -18.12 -29.98 -12.28
C GLN A 60 -19.03 -31.11 -11.75
N ALA A 61 -19.95 -30.80 -10.83
CA ALA A 61 -20.91 -31.78 -10.33
C ALA A 61 -21.84 -32.28 -11.44
N THR A 62 -22.28 -31.41 -12.34
CA THR A 62 -23.07 -31.78 -13.52
C THR A 62 -22.28 -32.70 -14.44
N VAL A 63 -21.03 -32.33 -14.78
CA VAL A 63 -20.16 -33.16 -15.63
C VAL A 63 -19.91 -34.53 -15.01
N ALA A 64 -19.57 -34.58 -13.72
CA ALA A 64 -19.34 -35.84 -13.02
C ALA A 64 -20.60 -36.72 -12.93
N SER A 65 -21.78 -36.11 -12.79
CA SER A 65 -23.07 -36.82 -12.79
C SER A 65 -23.41 -37.39 -14.16
N ASP A 66 -23.19 -36.61 -15.22
CA ASP A 66 -23.40 -37.04 -16.61
C ASP A 66 -22.44 -38.18 -16.96
N GLU A 67 -21.17 -38.07 -16.58
CA GLU A 67 -20.16 -39.10 -16.83
C GLU A 67 -20.47 -40.40 -16.08
N ALA A 68 -20.90 -40.31 -14.82
CA ALA A 68 -21.34 -41.49 -14.07
C ALA A 68 -22.52 -42.19 -14.77
N SER A 69 -23.51 -41.42 -15.21
CA SER A 69 -24.70 -41.92 -15.92
C SER A 69 -24.34 -42.59 -17.25
N GLN A 70 -23.42 -42.00 -18.03
CA GLN A 70 -22.92 -42.57 -19.28
C GLN A 70 -22.19 -43.91 -19.08
N HIS A 71 -21.52 -44.08 -17.94
CA HIS A 71 -20.85 -45.32 -17.57
C HIS A 71 -21.75 -46.31 -16.80
N GLY A 72 -23.05 -46.04 -16.67
CA GLY A 72 -23.99 -46.89 -15.94
C GLY A 72 -23.74 -46.94 -14.43
N ARG A 73 -23.04 -45.94 -13.87
CA ARG A 73 -22.74 -45.82 -12.45
C ARG A 73 -23.63 -44.75 -11.81
N SER A 74 -23.83 -44.85 -10.50
CA SER A 74 -24.46 -43.78 -9.72
C SER A 74 -23.44 -42.72 -9.33
N PHE A 75 -23.87 -41.46 -9.24
CA PHE A 75 -23.02 -40.38 -8.75
C PHE A 75 -22.55 -40.65 -7.32
N ALA A 76 -21.24 -40.52 -7.08
CA ALA A 76 -20.61 -40.78 -5.79
C ALA A 76 -19.85 -39.54 -5.30
N TRP A 77 -20.30 -38.99 -4.16
CA TRP A 77 -19.65 -37.85 -3.51
C TRP A 77 -18.20 -38.12 -3.11
N ALA A 78 -17.87 -39.38 -2.79
CA ALA A 78 -16.54 -39.81 -2.40
C ALA A 78 -15.51 -39.68 -3.54
N ASP A 79 -15.97 -39.77 -4.79
CA ASP A 79 -15.11 -39.61 -5.97
C ASP A 79 -15.06 -38.13 -6.41
N PHE A 80 -16.21 -37.45 -6.34
CA PHE A 80 -16.35 -36.07 -6.78
C PHE A 80 -15.61 -35.05 -5.90
N LEU A 81 -15.73 -35.13 -4.56
CA LEU A 81 -15.14 -34.11 -3.67
C LEU A 81 -13.62 -34.04 -3.78
N PRO A 82 -12.86 -35.16 -3.79
CA PRO A 82 -11.43 -35.13 -4.03
C PRO A 82 -11.07 -34.57 -5.39
N GLN A 83 -11.81 -34.93 -6.45
CA GLN A 83 -11.58 -34.43 -7.80
C GLN A 83 -11.80 -32.91 -7.91
N PHE A 84 -12.88 -32.41 -7.32
CA PHE A 84 -13.19 -30.97 -7.27
C PHE A 84 -12.13 -30.18 -6.52
N LEU A 85 -11.71 -30.68 -5.34
CA LEU A 85 -10.67 -30.05 -4.55
C LEU A 85 -9.32 -30.10 -5.28
N ALA A 86 -8.95 -31.23 -5.89
CA ALA A 86 -7.75 -31.36 -6.69
C ALA A 86 -7.73 -30.33 -7.83
N ALA A 87 -8.79 -30.24 -8.63
CA ALA A 87 -8.89 -29.25 -9.70
C ALA A 87 -8.80 -27.80 -9.17
N THR A 88 -9.41 -27.51 -8.01
CA THR A 88 -9.33 -26.19 -7.37
C THR A 88 -7.90 -25.88 -6.91
N PHE A 89 -7.22 -26.85 -6.29
CA PHE A 89 -5.86 -26.69 -5.79
C PHE A 89 -4.82 -26.67 -6.91
N GLU A 90 -5.01 -27.41 -7.99
CA GLU A 90 -4.16 -27.36 -9.19
C GLU A 90 -4.24 -25.97 -9.84
N ASN A 91 -5.46 -25.42 -9.98
CA ASN A 91 -5.65 -24.06 -10.46
C ASN A 91 -4.97 -23.03 -9.53
N TRP A 92 -5.10 -23.19 -8.21
CA TRP A 92 -4.38 -22.33 -7.27
C TRP A 92 -2.87 -22.49 -7.36
N GLN A 93 -2.38 -23.73 -7.48
CA GLN A 93 -0.96 -24.02 -7.58
C GLN A 93 -0.33 -23.33 -8.78
N SER A 94 -0.94 -23.42 -9.96
CA SER A 94 -0.43 -22.78 -11.18
C SER A 94 -0.44 -21.25 -11.05
N GLU A 95 -1.51 -20.67 -10.52
CA GLU A 95 -1.64 -19.23 -10.33
C GLU A 95 -0.61 -18.68 -9.33
N PHE A 96 -0.39 -19.35 -8.19
CA PHE A 96 0.68 -18.95 -7.27
C PHE A 96 2.05 -19.09 -7.89
N LEU A 97 2.32 -20.18 -8.62
CA LEU A 97 3.59 -20.36 -9.29
C LEU A 97 3.84 -19.24 -10.31
N GLN A 98 2.81 -18.86 -11.07
CA GLN A 98 2.86 -17.73 -11.99
C GLN A 98 3.14 -16.41 -11.25
N LEU A 99 2.40 -16.12 -10.18
CA LEU A 99 2.58 -14.89 -9.39
C LEU A 99 3.97 -14.83 -8.75
N ILE A 100 4.46 -15.94 -8.20
CA ILE A 100 5.82 -16.04 -7.63
C ILE A 100 6.85 -15.81 -8.72
N TRP A 101 6.71 -16.47 -9.87
CA TRP A 101 7.64 -16.31 -10.98
C TRP A 101 7.66 -14.87 -11.52
N GLN A 102 6.48 -14.26 -11.68
CA GLN A 102 6.35 -12.86 -12.09
C GLN A 102 6.96 -11.92 -11.06
N ALA A 103 6.63 -12.07 -9.77
CA ALA A 103 7.17 -11.23 -8.71
C ALA A 103 8.69 -11.40 -8.57
N ALA A 104 9.20 -12.63 -8.63
CA ALA A 104 10.63 -12.92 -8.61
C ALA A 104 11.34 -12.35 -9.85
N GLY A 105 10.76 -12.53 -11.03
CA GLY A 105 11.26 -11.94 -12.28
C GLY A 105 11.31 -10.42 -12.22
N LEU A 106 10.26 -9.76 -11.71
CA LEU A 106 10.24 -8.32 -11.48
C LEU A 106 11.27 -7.91 -10.43
N ALA A 107 11.42 -8.65 -9.34
CA ALA A 107 12.41 -8.34 -8.29
C ALA A 107 13.85 -8.46 -8.81
N LEU A 108 14.14 -9.49 -9.61
CA LEU A 108 15.43 -9.67 -10.27
C LEU A 108 15.69 -8.58 -11.32
N PHE A 109 14.70 -8.27 -12.16
CA PHE A 109 14.80 -7.20 -13.13
C PHE A 109 14.96 -5.84 -12.46
N TYR A 110 14.27 -5.59 -11.34
CA TYR A 110 14.46 -4.39 -10.55
C TYR A 110 15.87 -4.34 -9.96
N HIS A 111 16.38 -5.43 -9.41
CA HIS A 111 17.73 -5.46 -8.86
C HIS A 111 18.80 -5.17 -9.93
N TRP A 112 18.72 -5.82 -11.09
CA TRP A 112 19.66 -5.65 -12.20
C TRP A 112 19.46 -4.34 -12.98
N GLY A 113 18.21 -3.92 -13.19
CA GLY A 113 17.86 -2.65 -13.81
C GLY A 113 18.20 -1.46 -12.91
N SER A 114 18.09 -1.62 -11.58
CA SER A 114 18.49 -0.58 -10.63
C SER A 114 20.00 -0.38 -10.60
N SER A 115 20.83 -1.41 -10.78
CA SER A 115 22.28 -1.21 -10.87
C SER A 115 22.65 -0.45 -12.15
N GLN A 116 22.01 -0.75 -13.28
CA GLN A 116 22.21 0.01 -14.53
C GLN A 116 21.64 1.44 -14.45
N SER A 117 20.48 1.65 -13.82
CA SER A 117 19.91 2.98 -13.62
C SER A 117 20.80 3.84 -12.73
N ARG A 118 21.33 3.29 -11.64
CA ARG A 118 22.23 4.01 -10.73
C ARG A 118 23.53 4.41 -11.41
N GLU A 119 24.16 3.51 -12.16
CA GLU A 119 25.37 3.84 -12.95
C GLU A 119 25.09 4.94 -13.99
N SER A 120 23.94 4.88 -14.66
CA SER A 120 23.55 5.91 -15.63
C SER A 120 23.27 7.25 -14.96
N ASP A 121 22.59 7.26 -13.81
CA ASP A 121 22.25 8.47 -13.06
C ASP A 121 23.54 9.13 -12.52
N GLU A 122 24.45 8.36 -11.92
CA GLU A 122 25.76 8.84 -11.44
C GLU A 122 26.57 9.49 -12.57
N ARG A 123 26.55 8.89 -13.76
CA ARG A 123 27.24 9.44 -14.94
C ARG A 123 26.59 10.72 -15.47
N ILE A 124 25.27 10.87 -15.33
CA ILE A 124 24.54 12.08 -15.70
C ILE A 124 24.84 13.20 -14.71
N GLU A 125 24.82 12.91 -13.40
CA GLU A 125 25.18 13.84 -12.33
C GLU A 125 26.60 14.35 -12.49
N ALA A 126 27.58 13.46 -12.72
CA ALA A 126 28.97 13.86 -12.95
C ALA A 126 29.15 14.79 -14.16
N LYS A 127 28.34 14.62 -15.22
CA LYS A 127 28.36 15.52 -16.38
C LYS A 127 27.69 16.86 -16.08
N LEU A 128 26.61 16.83 -15.30
CA LEU A 128 25.90 18.04 -14.89
C LEU A 128 26.82 18.92 -14.01
N ASP A 129 27.50 18.33 -13.05
CA ASP A 129 28.47 19.02 -12.18
C ASP A 129 29.65 19.59 -12.97
N ALA A 130 30.15 18.86 -13.97
CA ALA A 130 31.20 19.37 -14.85
C ALA A 130 30.75 20.62 -15.63
N LEU A 131 29.50 20.63 -16.12
CA LEU A 131 28.93 21.79 -16.84
C LEU A 131 28.64 22.97 -15.91
N LEU A 132 28.16 22.72 -14.69
CA LEU A 132 27.92 23.76 -13.68
C LEU A 132 29.23 24.44 -13.29
N ARG A 133 30.30 23.66 -13.10
CA ARG A 133 31.65 24.17 -12.82
C ARG A 133 32.25 24.95 -13.98
N GLU A 134 32.05 24.50 -15.23
CA GLU A 134 32.52 25.24 -16.41
C GLU A 134 31.80 26.59 -16.60
N ARG A 135 30.55 26.68 -16.14
CA ARG A 135 29.73 27.89 -16.22
C ARG A 135 29.82 28.79 -14.98
N ASP A 136 30.64 28.43 -14.00
CA ASP A 136 30.79 29.13 -12.71
C ASP A 136 29.45 29.34 -11.98
N LEU A 137 28.53 28.37 -12.15
CA LEU A 137 27.21 28.33 -11.53
C LEU A 137 27.21 27.19 -10.51
N ASP A 138 27.96 27.35 -9.42
CA ASP A 138 27.99 26.36 -8.34
C ASP A 138 26.90 26.70 -7.30
N PRO A 139 25.88 25.85 -7.08
CA PRO A 139 24.84 26.13 -6.09
C PRO A 139 25.36 26.14 -4.65
N GLU A 140 26.55 25.57 -4.39
CA GLU A 140 27.20 25.51 -3.07
C GLU A 140 28.15 26.70 -2.82
N ASN A 141 28.46 27.51 -3.83
CA ASN A 141 29.21 28.77 -3.68
C ASN A 141 28.63 29.84 -4.62
N PRO A 142 27.65 30.66 -4.15
CA PRO A 142 26.82 31.54 -4.98
C PRO A 142 27.57 32.72 -5.62
#